data_AF-A0A9E2R588-F1
#
_entry.id   AF-A0A9E2R588-F1
#
_cell.length_a   1.000
_cell.length_b   1.000
_cell.length_c   1.000
_cell.angle_alpha   90.00
_cell.angle_beta   90.00
_cell.angle_gamma   90.00
#
_symmetry.space_group_name_H-M   'P 1'
#
loop_
_entity.id
_entity.type
_entity.pdbx_description
1 polymer ?
#
loop_
_entity_poly.entity_id
_entity_poly.type
_entity_poly.pdbx_seq_one_letter_code
_entity_poly.pdbx_strand_id
1 'polypeptide(L)'
;QVVEQGFEAGAWRQPQWQTLETRLRQIHLLSAYAHSFRGGERAAVVYLLEHCPRRTLARLLVGESKPLWKSSMGRYLLLCPRGWLDQSAVFVARAEQAELDCLDLKQSRIDVPRENGFASRLDAEFHRPLAYDTVAAGMLVPNFSRACQTVARNQTFVDETRIACALERYRKATGAYPETLAALVPRFLDELPHEIVNGQPLQYRRTADGDYRLYSVGWDLKDDGGERGARSIVERGEKDWVWR
;
A
#
# COMPACT_ATOMS: atom_id res chain seq x y z
N GLN A 1 -1.76 13.20 8.30
CA GLN A 1 -2.82 13.98 8.95
C GLN A 1 -2.34 14.76 10.18
N VAL A 2 -1.95 14.15 11.31
CA VAL A 2 -1.53 14.94 12.49
C VAL A 2 -0.26 15.78 12.24
N VAL A 3 0.70 15.24 11.49
CA VAL A 3 1.94 15.97 11.17
C VAL A 3 1.63 17.18 10.27
N GLU A 4 0.99 16.96 9.11
CA GLU A 4 0.45 17.98 8.18
C GLU A 4 -0.32 19.10 8.92
N GLN A 5 -1.32 18.75 9.74
CA GLN A 5 -2.10 19.75 10.50
C GLN A 5 -1.23 20.59 11.46
N GLY A 6 -0.20 19.98 12.05
CA GLY A 6 0.74 20.73 12.89
C GLY A 6 1.69 21.63 12.10
N PHE A 7 1.97 21.32 10.82
CA PHE A 7 2.68 22.23 9.92
C PHE A 7 1.79 23.41 9.55
N GLU A 8 0.55 23.17 9.14
CA GLU A 8 -0.45 24.22 8.84
C GLU A 8 -0.68 25.15 10.05
N ALA A 9 -0.69 24.60 11.27
CA ALA A 9 -0.86 25.36 12.50
C ALA A 9 0.41 26.04 13.03
N GLY A 10 1.57 25.84 12.37
CA GLY A 10 2.87 26.36 12.86
C GLY A 10 3.29 25.81 14.23
N ALA A 11 2.74 24.66 14.63
CA ALA A 11 2.93 24.08 15.97
C ALA A 11 4.30 23.42 16.14
N TRP A 12 4.93 23.01 15.04
CA TRP A 12 6.23 22.34 15.06
C TRP A 12 7.40 23.33 15.01
N ARG A 13 8.43 23.08 15.81
CA ARG A 13 9.68 23.83 15.88
C ARG A 13 10.86 22.98 15.41
N GLN A 14 12.00 23.62 15.17
CA GLN A 14 13.22 22.99 14.64
C GLN A 14 13.65 21.67 15.32
N PRO A 15 13.65 21.53 16.65
CA PRO A 15 13.99 20.25 17.29
C PRO A 15 12.97 19.13 16.98
N GLN A 16 11.70 19.48 16.83
CA GLN A 16 10.62 18.54 16.52
C GLN A 16 10.70 18.09 15.07
N TRP A 17 11.04 18.97 14.12
CA TRP A 17 11.24 18.58 12.71
C TRP A 17 12.36 17.55 12.55
N GLN A 18 13.48 17.72 13.28
CA GLN A 18 14.56 16.74 13.25
C GLN A 18 14.14 15.40 13.87
N THR A 19 13.40 15.44 14.98
CA THR A 19 12.86 14.22 15.62
C THR A 19 11.87 13.49 14.71
N LEU A 20 10.99 14.22 14.05
CA LEU A 20 10.03 13.67 13.09
C LEU A 20 10.76 13.01 11.91
N GLU A 21 11.71 13.72 11.29
CA GLU A 21 12.50 13.16 10.19
C GLU A 21 13.19 11.85 10.58
N THR A 22 13.87 11.84 11.74
CA THR A 22 14.60 10.64 12.21
C THR A 22 13.67 9.46 12.47
N ARG A 23 12.47 9.69 13.03
CA ARG A 23 11.48 8.62 13.26
C ARG A 23 10.86 8.13 11.96
N LEU A 24 10.49 9.05 11.08
CA LEU A 24 9.87 8.75 9.79
C LEU A 24 10.82 7.97 8.88
N ARG A 25 12.12 8.26 8.95
CA ARG A 25 13.15 7.51 8.21
C ARG A 25 13.14 6.01 8.51
N GLN A 26 12.75 5.59 9.71
CA GLN A 26 12.71 4.17 10.11
C GLN A 26 11.49 3.43 9.55
N ILE A 27 10.53 4.15 8.96
CA ILE A 27 9.29 3.57 8.46
C ILE A 27 9.52 3.05 7.04
N HIS A 28 9.58 1.72 6.92
CA HIS A 28 9.65 1.00 5.65
C HIS A 28 8.40 0.13 5.49
N LEU A 29 7.31 0.72 4.97
CA LEU A 29 6.02 0.04 4.87
C LEU A 29 6.04 -1.08 3.84
N LEU A 30 6.78 -0.93 2.73
CA LEU A 30 6.85 -1.95 1.69
C LEU A 30 7.48 -3.26 2.19
N SER A 31 8.54 -3.18 3.01
CA SER A 31 9.14 -4.36 3.62
C SER A 31 8.23 -5.01 4.65
N ALA A 32 7.51 -4.19 5.45
CA ALA A 32 6.53 -4.71 6.41
C ALA A 32 5.36 -5.41 5.70
N TYR A 33 4.90 -4.83 4.58
CA TYR A 33 3.89 -5.41 3.70
C TYR A 33 4.37 -6.74 3.14
N ALA A 34 5.54 -6.80 2.48
CA ALA A 34 6.06 -8.08 1.96
C ALA A 34 6.29 -9.14 3.05
N HIS A 35 6.67 -8.72 4.27
CA HIS A 35 6.81 -9.63 5.39
C HIS A 35 5.46 -10.23 5.83
N SER A 36 4.37 -9.46 5.81
CA SER A 36 3.05 -9.96 6.20
C SER A 36 2.57 -11.10 5.30
N PHE A 37 2.86 -11.05 3.99
CA PHE A 37 2.56 -12.16 3.08
C PHE A 37 3.42 -13.39 3.37
N ARG A 38 4.74 -13.21 3.49
CA ARG A 38 5.68 -14.35 3.61
C ARG A 38 5.52 -15.11 4.92
N GLY A 39 5.33 -14.40 6.03
CA GLY A 39 5.33 -14.99 7.37
C GLY A 39 3.96 -15.11 8.02
N GLY A 40 2.99 -14.28 7.62
CA GLY A 40 1.68 -14.22 8.26
C GLY A 40 0.61 -14.87 7.40
N GLU A 41 0.23 -14.18 6.33
CA GLU A 41 -0.99 -14.46 5.59
C GLU A 41 -0.96 -15.80 4.87
N ARG A 42 0.11 -16.06 4.09
CA ARG A 42 0.27 -17.34 3.37
C ARG A 42 0.17 -18.52 4.31
N ALA A 43 0.96 -18.45 5.37
CA ALA A 43 1.08 -19.51 6.35
C ALA A 43 -0.26 -19.73 7.05
N ALA A 44 -0.95 -18.65 7.44
CA ALA A 44 -2.25 -18.71 8.08
C ALA A 44 -3.32 -19.33 7.18
N VAL A 45 -3.43 -18.88 5.93
CA VAL A 45 -4.47 -19.37 5.00
C VAL A 45 -4.22 -20.84 4.62
N VAL A 46 -2.98 -21.21 4.29
CA VAL A 46 -2.62 -22.60 3.98
C VAL A 46 -2.87 -23.49 5.20
N TYR A 47 -2.43 -23.06 6.40
CA TYR A 47 -2.66 -23.81 7.63
C TYR A 47 -4.16 -23.99 7.92
N LEU A 48 -4.96 -22.94 7.75
CA LEU A 48 -6.42 -23.00 7.92
C LEU A 48 -7.05 -24.00 6.94
N LEU A 49 -6.65 -24.01 5.68
CA LEU A 49 -7.21 -24.92 4.68
C LEU A 49 -6.81 -26.38 4.93
N GLU A 50 -5.59 -26.63 5.39
CA GLU A 50 -5.05 -27.98 5.61
C GLU A 50 -5.49 -28.61 6.93
N HIS A 51 -5.54 -27.82 8.01
CA HIS A 51 -5.66 -28.35 9.39
C HIS A 51 -6.99 -28.01 10.06
N CYS A 52 -7.73 -27.02 9.58
CA CYS A 52 -8.99 -26.62 10.22
C CYS A 52 -10.10 -27.63 9.91
N PRO A 53 -10.83 -28.14 10.93
CA PRO A 53 -12.01 -28.97 10.68
C PRO A 53 -13.02 -28.21 9.82
N ARG A 54 -13.59 -28.87 8.80
CA ARG A 54 -14.51 -28.25 7.83
C ARG A 54 -15.66 -27.47 8.45
N ARG A 55 -16.21 -27.97 9.55
CA ARG A 55 -17.29 -27.30 10.28
C ARG A 55 -16.82 -25.98 10.89
N THR A 56 -15.60 -25.96 11.43
CA THR A 56 -14.98 -24.77 12.01
C THR A 56 -14.62 -23.77 10.92
N LEU A 57 -14.00 -24.21 9.83
CA LEU A 57 -13.72 -23.37 8.66
C LEU A 57 -15.01 -22.76 8.08
N ALA A 58 -16.07 -23.56 7.95
CA ALA A 58 -17.36 -23.08 7.48
C ALA A 58 -18.01 -22.07 8.42
N ARG A 59 -17.88 -22.23 9.74
CA ARG A 59 -18.37 -21.23 10.71
C ARG A 59 -17.54 -19.94 10.66
N LEU A 60 -16.22 -20.05 10.50
CA LEU A 60 -15.33 -18.91 10.37
C LEU A 60 -15.71 -18.03 9.16
N LEU A 61 -16.02 -18.66 8.02
CA LEU A 61 -16.32 -17.97 6.77
C LEU A 61 -17.79 -17.55 6.59
N VAL A 62 -18.74 -18.36 7.09
CA VAL A 62 -20.19 -18.13 6.90
C VAL A 62 -20.84 -17.46 8.11
N GLY A 63 -20.17 -17.45 9.26
CA GLY A 63 -20.71 -16.97 10.54
C GLY A 63 -21.59 -18.00 11.25
N GLU A 64 -21.92 -17.73 12.52
CA GLU A 64 -22.66 -18.66 13.39
C GLU A 64 -24.19 -18.52 13.30
N SER A 65 -24.68 -17.49 12.61
CA SER A 65 -26.08 -17.05 12.70
C SER A 65 -27.09 -18.00 12.05
N LYS A 66 -26.66 -18.87 11.13
CA LYS A 66 -27.55 -19.77 10.37
C LYS A 66 -26.97 -21.18 10.27
N PRO A 67 -27.82 -22.23 10.17
CA PRO A 67 -27.36 -23.58 9.88
C PRO A 67 -26.52 -23.62 8.59
N LEU A 68 -25.32 -24.20 8.65
CA LEU A 68 -24.36 -24.22 7.54
C LEU A 68 -24.96 -24.78 6.23
N TRP A 69 -25.82 -25.79 6.33
CA TRP A 69 -26.46 -26.41 5.17
C TRP A 69 -27.41 -25.48 4.40
N LYS A 70 -27.86 -24.36 4.99
CA LYS A 70 -28.69 -23.35 4.32
C LYS A 70 -27.86 -22.34 3.49
N SER A 71 -26.55 -22.28 3.70
CA SER A 71 -25.63 -21.43 2.92
C SER A 71 -25.10 -22.21 1.72
N SER A 72 -24.99 -21.56 0.55
CA SER A 72 -24.28 -22.14 -0.61
C SER A 72 -22.83 -22.47 -0.26
N MET A 73 -22.14 -21.53 0.39
CA MET A 73 -20.76 -21.70 0.86
C MET A 73 -20.66 -22.77 1.95
N GLY A 74 -21.61 -22.78 2.90
CA GLY A 74 -21.62 -23.78 3.96
C GLY A 74 -21.80 -25.21 3.40
N ARG A 75 -22.65 -25.39 2.38
CA ARG A 75 -22.77 -26.68 1.67
C ARG A 75 -21.48 -27.05 0.95
N TYR A 76 -20.86 -26.11 0.23
CA TYR A 76 -19.59 -26.34 -0.45
C TYR A 76 -18.50 -26.80 0.53
N LEU A 77 -18.28 -26.09 1.64
CA LEU A 77 -17.22 -26.41 2.60
C LEU A 77 -17.46 -27.74 3.33
N LEU A 78 -18.73 -28.11 3.56
CA LEU A 78 -19.06 -29.40 4.19
C LEU A 78 -18.88 -30.58 3.23
N LEU A 79 -19.24 -30.41 1.96
CA LEU A 79 -19.36 -31.50 0.99
C LEU A 79 -18.18 -31.62 0.01
N CYS A 80 -17.36 -30.58 -0.16
CA CYS A 80 -16.28 -30.58 -1.14
C CYS A 80 -15.28 -31.73 -0.89
N PRO A 81 -14.70 -32.35 -1.93
CA PRO A 81 -13.54 -33.23 -1.78
C PRO A 81 -12.37 -32.51 -1.10
N ARG A 82 -11.55 -33.21 -0.32
CA ARG A 82 -10.38 -32.62 0.35
C ARG A 82 -9.43 -31.96 -0.66
N GLY A 83 -9.21 -32.62 -1.81
CA GLY A 83 -8.35 -32.10 -2.87
C GLY A 83 -8.78 -30.75 -3.44
N TRP A 84 -10.03 -30.33 -3.28
CA TRP A 84 -10.45 -28.98 -3.69
C TRP A 84 -9.89 -27.90 -2.77
N LEU A 85 -9.84 -28.16 -1.45
CA LEU A 85 -9.23 -27.26 -0.48
C LEU A 85 -7.70 -27.23 -0.65
N ASP A 86 -7.09 -28.38 -0.96
CA ASP A 86 -5.65 -28.44 -1.27
C ASP A 86 -5.33 -27.58 -2.52
N GLN A 87 -6.17 -27.65 -3.56
CA GLN A 87 -6.03 -26.79 -4.74
C GLN A 87 -6.28 -25.31 -4.42
N SER A 88 -7.24 -24.99 -3.54
CA SER A 88 -7.41 -23.63 -3.03
C SER A 88 -6.18 -23.12 -2.30
N ALA A 89 -5.52 -23.95 -1.48
CA ALA A 89 -4.29 -23.58 -0.81
C ALA A 89 -3.16 -23.27 -1.81
N VAL A 90 -3.02 -24.09 -2.86
CA VAL A 90 -2.07 -23.85 -3.96
C VAL A 90 -2.40 -22.56 -4.70
N PHE A 91 -3.68 -22.30 -4.98
CA PHE A 91 -4.11 -21.07 -5.64
C PHE A 91 -3.75 -19.84 -4.81
N VAL A 92 -4.08 -19.82 -3.51
CA VAL A 92 -3.74 -18.70 -2.61
C VAL A 92 -2.24 -18.48 -2.56
N ALA A 93 -1.46 -19.55 -2.36
CA ALA A 93 0.00 -19.45 -2.28
C ALA A 93 0.59 -18.86 -3.58
N ARG A 94 0.04 -19.21 -4.75
CA ARG A 94 0.44 -18.64 -6.04
C ARG A 94 0.00 -17.19 -6.21
N ALA A 95 -1.23 -16.85 -5.83
CA ALA A 95 -1.76 -15.49 -5.89
C ALA A 95 -0.90 -14.54 -5.07
N GLU A 96 -0.61 -14.90 -3.81
CA GLU A 96 0.26 -14.09 -2.96
C GLU A 96 1.71 -14.07 -3.43
N GLN A 97 2.19 -15.13 -4.09
CA GLN A 97 3.53 -15.09 -4.68
C GLN A 97 3.58 -14.10 -5.84
N ALA A 98 2.54 -14.07 -6.68
CA ALA A 98 2.43 -13.11 -7.76
C ALA A 98 2.36 -11.65 -7.25
N GLU A 99 1.66 -11.40 -6.14
CA GLU A 99 1.68 -10.10 -5.44
C GLU A 99 3.11 -9.73 -4.99
N LEU A 100 3.82 -10.64 -4.34
CA LEU A 100 5.20 -10.40 -3.90
C LEU A 100 6.14 -10.12 -5.07
N ASP A 101 5.89 -10.73 -6.23
CA ASP A 101 6.71 -10.51 -7.43
C ASP A 101 6.48 -9.13 -8.07
N CYS A 102 5.41 -8.40 -7.69
CA CYS A 102 5.22 -7.00 -8.05
C CYS A 102 6.11 -6.05 -7.23
N LEU A 103 6.75 -6.53 -6.15
CA LEU A 103 7.49 -5.69 -5.21
C LEU A 103 9.01 -5.84 -5.42
N ASP A 104 9.69 -4.73 -5.71
CA ASP A 104 11.14 -4.65 -5.65
C ASP A 104 11.56 -4.11 -4.27
N LEU A 105 11.83 -5.02 -3.34
CA LEU A 105 12.29 -4.68 -1.99
C LEU A 105 13.70 -4.10 -1.94
N LYS A 106 14.54 -4.36 -2.95
CA LYS A 106 15.91 -3.82 -2.97
C LYS A 106 15.89 -2.34 -3.31
N GLN A 107 15.03 -1.97 -4.25
CA GLN A 107 14.85 -0.57 -4.67
C GLN A 107 13.71 0.12 -3.91
N SER A 108 13.01 -0.56 -3.00
CA SER A 108 11.81 -0.04 -2.34
C SER A 108 10.77 0.49 -3.34
N ARG A 109 10.45 -0.32 -4.36
CA ARG A 109 9.53 0.05 -5.47
C ARG A 109 8.44 -0.97 -5.68
N ILE A 110 7.35 -0.52 -6.28
CA ILE A 110 6.24 -1.36 -6.75
C ILE A 110 6.17 -1.25 -8.27
N ASP A 111 6.08 -2.40 -8.94
CA ASP A 111 5.74 -2.48 -10.36
C ASP A 111 4.22 -2.29 -10.53
N VAL A 112 3.83 -1.02 -10.59
CA VAL A 112 2.42 -0.61 -10.69
C VAL A 112 1.73 -1.20 -11.93
N PRO A 113 2.33 -1.22 -13.14
CA PRO A 113 1.71 -1.90 -14.29
C PRO A 113 1.45 -3.39 -14.05
N ARG A 114 2.41 -4.10 -13.44
CA ARG A 114 2.24 -5.52 -13.13
C ARG A 114 1.13 -5.76 -12.10
N GLU A 115 1.03 -4.87 -11.12
CA GLU A 115 0.04 -4.92 -10.04
C GLU A 115 -1.37 -4.56 -10.51
N ASN A 116 -1.52 -3.54 -11.35
CA ASN A 116 -2.81 -3.24 -11.98
C ASN A 116 -3.34 -4.42 -12.81
N GLY A 117 -2.44 -5.15 -13.48
CA GLY A 117 -2.80 -6.39 -14.18
C GLY A 117 -3.09 -7.57 -13.25
N PHE A 118 -2.59 -7.56 -12.01
CA PHE A 118 -2.78 -8.65 -11.05
C PHE A 118 -4.23 -8.76 -10.59
N ALA A 119 -4.85 -7.63 -10.20
CA ALA A 119 -6.25 -7.60 -9.81
C ALA A 119 -7.18 -8.19 -10.88
N SER A 120 -6.99 -7.80 -12.15
CA SER A 120 -7.79 -8.32 -13.27
C SER A 120 -7.55 -9.81 -13.53
N ARG A 121 -6.32 -10.30 -13.35
CA ARG A 121 -6.00 -11.73 -13.47
C ARG A 121 -6.69 -12.55 -12.37
N LEU A 122 -6.62 -12.09 -11.11
CA LEU A 122 -7.31 -12.76 -10.01
C LEU A 122 -8.81 -12.78 -10.21
N ASP A 123 -9.40 -11.65 -10.61
CA ASP A 123 -10.83 -11.56 -10.89
C ASP A 123 -11.25 -12.56 -11.99
N ALA A 124 -10.47 -12.68 -13.06
CA ALA A 124 -10.72 -13.66 -14.13
C ALA A 124 -10.66 -15.11 -13.62
N GLU A 125 -9.71 -15.45 -12.74
CA GLU A 125 -9.60 -16.78 -12.14
C GLU A 125 -10.76 -17.10 -11.19
N PHE A 126 -11.27 -16.10 -10.44
CA PHE A 126 -12.44 -16.28 -9.58
C PHE A 126 -13.74 -16.49 -10.36
N HIS A 127 -13.82 -15.94 -11.58
CA HIS A 127 -15.00 -16.07 -12.45
C HIS A 127 -14.92 -17.22 -13.46
N ARG A 128 -13.87 -18.05 -13.40
CA ARG A 128 -13.69 -19.18 -14.31
C ARG A 128 -14.80 -20.24 -14.12
N PRO A 129 -15.36 -20.83 -15.20
CA PRO A 129 -16.35 -21.90 -15.08
C PRO A 129 -15.74 -23.10 -14.36
N LEU A 130 -16.51 -23.72 -13.45
CA LEU A 130 -16.07 -24.88 -12.67
C LEU A 130 -14.78 -24.62 -11.85
N ALA A 131 -14.56 -23.39 -11.36
CA ALA A 131 -13.41 -23.04 -10.54
C ALA A 131 -13.54 -23.54 -9.09
N TYR A 132 -13.68 -24.86 -8.93
CA TYR A 132 -13.84 -25.51 -7.63
C TYR A 132 -12.64 -25.29 -6.68
N ASP A 133 -11.48 -24.99 -7.27
CA ASP A 133 -10.22 -24.61 -6.64
C ASP A 133 -10.20 -23.15 -6.14
N THR A 134 -11.02 -22.25 -6.68
CA THR A 134 -11.01 -20.83 -6.29
C THR A 134 -12.15 -20.42 -5.36
N VAL A 135 -13.17 -21.27 -5.18
CA VAL A 135 -14.35 -20.95 -4.34
C VAL A 135 -13.98 -20.64 -2.88
N ALA A 136 -13.17 -21.48 -2.22
CA ALA A 136 -12.71 -21.19 -0.86
C ALA A 136 -11.70 -20.04 -0.83
N ALA A 137 -10.83 -19.98 -1.84
CA ALA A 137 -9.81 -18.95 -1.95
C ALA A 137 -10.41 -17.54 -2.05
N GLY A 138 -11.51 -17.35 -2.80
CA GLY A 138 -12.13 -16.04 -2.97
C GLY A 138 -12.72 -15.42 -1.70
N MET A 139 -12.90 -16.21 -0.62
CA MET A 139 -13.28 -15.67 0.70
C MET A 139 -12.10 -15.46 1.64
N LEU A 140 -10.99 -16.17 1.40
CA LEU A 140 -9.81 -16.15 2.27
C LEU A 140 -8.74 -15.17 1.77
N VAL A 141 -8.78 -14.81 0.49
CA VAL A 141 -7.91 -13.82 -0.13
C VAL A 141 -8.50 -12.43 0.09
N PRO A 142 -7.85 -11.54 0.84
CA PRO A 142 -8.28 -10.16 0.95
C PRO A 142 -7.93 -9.38 -0.32
N ASN A 143 -8.37 -8.12 -0.35
CA ASN A 143 -8.10 -7.21 -1.45
C ASN A 143 -6.65 -6.70 -1.40
N PHE A 144 -5.72 -7.51 -1.91
CA PHE A 144 -4.29 -7.20 -1.94
C PHE A 144 -3.98 -5.90 -2.65
N SER A 145 -4.59 -5.64 -3.81
CA SER A 145 -4.35 -4.43 -4.59
C SER A 145 -4.73 -3.15 -3.83
N ARG A 146 -5.83 -3.16 -3.06
CA ARG A 146 -6.17 -2.01 -2.19
C ARG A 146 -5.16 -1.85 -1.05
N ALA A 147 -4.67 -2.94 -0.47
CA ALA A 147 -3.65 -2.88 0.57
C ALA A 147 -2.32 -2.34 0.01
N CYS A 148 -1.91 -2.80 -1.17
CA CYS A 148 -0.71 -2.35 -1.89
C CYS A 148 -0.79 -0.84 -2.20
N GLN A 149 -1.91 -0.37 -2.77
CA GLN A 149 -2.17 1.07 -3.00
C GLN A 149 -2.08 1.89 -1.70
N THR A 150 -2.63 1.36 -0.61
CA THR A 150 -2.61 2.03 0.70
C THR A 150 -1.20 2.13 1.24
N VAL A 151 -0.41 1.06 1.14
CA VAL A 151 1.01 1.04 1.52
C VAL A 151 1.81 2.04 0.70
N ALA A 152 1.63 2.07 -0.62
CA ALA A 152 2.32 2.99 -1.51
C ALA A 152 2.04 4.46 -1.18
N ARG A 153 0.76 4.79 -0.98
CA ARG A 153 0.35 6.13 -0.61
C ARG A 153 0.89 6.55 0.76
N ASN A 154 0.84 5.66 1.75
CA ASN A 154 1.34 5.96 3.09
C ASN A 154 2.87 6.11 3.10
N GLN A 155 3.60 5.30 2.33
CA GLN A 155 5.05 5.43 2.21
C GLN A 155 5.42 6.76 1.54
N THR A 156 4.74 7.12 0.45
CA THR A 156 4.93 8.43 -0.20
C THR A 156 4.66 9.57 0.77
N PHE A 157 3.58 9.51 1.56
CA PHE A 157 3.29 10.53 2.57
C PHE A 157 4.41 10.66 3.62
N VAL A 158 5.01 9.54 4.05
CA VAL A 158 6.17 9.53 4.94
C VAL A 158 7.36 10.25 4.30
N ASP A 159 7.64 9.95 3.03
CA ASP A 159 8.76 10.54 2.28
C ASP A 159 8.56 12.03 2.00
N GLU A 160 7.35 12.44 1.62
CA GLU A 160 6.95 13.85 1.49
C GLU A 160 7.14 14.60 2.81
N THR A 161 6.70 14.01 3.93
CA THR A 161 6.84 14.62 5.25
C THR A 161 8.32 14.84 5.61
N ARG A 162 9.19 13.88 5.27
CA ARG A 162 10.65 14.01 5.51
C ARG A 162 11.23 15.16 4.70
N ILE A 163 10.86 15.28 3.42
CA ILE A 163 11.29 16.39 2.56
C ILE A 163 10.75 17.72 3.10
N ALA A 164 9.48 17.80 3.49
CA ALA A 164 8.88 19.01 4.06
C ALA A 164 9.58 19.47 5.35
N CYS A 165 9.91 18.55 6.26
CA CYS A 165 10.73 18.84 7.44
C CYS A 165 12.09 19.45 7.07
N ALA A 166 12.73 18.93 6.02
CA ALA A 166 14.01 19.42 5.53
C ALA A 166 13.89 20.80 4.86
N LEU A 167 12.83 21.02 4.07
CA LEU A 167 12.51 22.31 3.45
C LEU A 167 12.31 23.41 4.49
N GLU A 168 11.57 23.13 5.58
CA GLU A 168 11.39 24.09 6.67
C GLU A 168 12.70 24.43 7.39
N ARG A 169 13.54 23.42 7.63
CA ARG A 169 14.86 23.63 8.21
C ARG A 169 15.76 24.46 7.28
N TYR A 170 15.68 24.23 5.98
CA TYR A 170 16.40 25.02 4.97
C TYR A 170 15.91 26.48 4.96
N ARG A 171 14.59 26.70 4.91
CA ARG A 171 13.99 28.03 4.94
C ARG A 171 14.40 28.80 6.18
N LYS A 172 14.36 28.15 7.35
CA LYS A 172 14.78 28.79 8.61
C LYS A 172 16.26 29.18 8.62
N ALA A 173 17.12 28.40 7.95
CA ALA A 173 18.56 28.65 7.91
C ALA A 173 19.00 29.69 6.86
N THR A 174 18.23 29.85 5.78
CA THR A 174 18.63 30.66 4.61
C THR A 174 17.66 31.82 4.31
N GLY A 175 16.48 31.81 4.91
CA GLY A 175 15.42 32.80 4.69
C GLY A 175 14.44 32.46 3.56
N ALA A 176 14.74 31.46 2.71
CA ALA A 176 13.89 31.09 1.57
C ALA A 176 13.92 29.57 1.31
N TYR A 177 12.92 29.05 0.58
CA TYR A 177 12.98 27.67 0.08
C TYR A 177 13.99 27.53 -1.07
N PRO A 178 14.64 26.36 -1.22
CA PRO A 178 15.63 26.14 -2.27
C PRO A 178 14.98 26.11 -3.66
N GLU A 179 15.75 26.36 -4.72
CA GLU A 179 15.26 26.20 -6.09
C GLU A 179 15.07 24.72 -6.48
N THR A 180 15.82 23.81 -5.84
CA THR A 180 15.76 22.37 -6.11
C THR A 180 15.88 21.56 -4.83
N LEU A 181 15.30 20.34 -4.80
CA LEU A 181 15.43 19.42 -3.67
C LEU A 181 16.88 19.00 -3.40
N ALA A 182 17.75 19.01 -4.41
CA ALA A 182 19.16 18.64 -4.26
C ALA A 182 19.91 19.52 -3.23
N ALA A 183 19.48 20.78 -3.03
CA ALA A 183 20.06 21.68 -2.04
C ALA A 183 19.79 21.26 -0.58
N LEU A 184 18.90 20.29 -0.34
CA LEU A 184 18.64 19.73 0.99
C LEU A 184 19.73 18.75 1.42
N VAL A 185 20.48 18.16 0.48
CA VAL A 185 21.52 17.17 0.75
C VAL A 185 22.90 17.83 0.75
N PRO A 186 23.84 17.43 1.64
CA PRO A 186 23.69 16.46 2.74
C PRO A 186 23.25 17.11 4.06
N ARG A 187 23.06 18.45 4.09
CA ARG A 187 22.92 19.20 5.36
C ARG A 187 21.60 18.96 6.09
N PHE A 188 20.50 18.79 5.34
CA PHE A 188 19.15 18.68 5.88
C PHE A 188 18.56 17.28 5.69
N LEU A 189 19.01 16.54 4.67
CA LEU A 189 18.72 15.13 4.42
C LEU A 189 20.01 14.40 4.03
N ASP A 190 20.14 13.13 4.41
CA ASP A 190 21.26 12.28 3.98
C ASP A 190 21.16 11.92 2.49
N GLU A 191 19.94 11.60 2.05
CA GLU A 191 19.59 11.26 0.69
C GLU A 191 18.14 11.69 0.40
N LEU A 192 17.83 11.96 -0.87
CA LEU A 192 16.46 12.24 -1.28
C LEU A 192 15.70 10.93 -1.46
N PRO A 193 14.51 10.77 -0.84
CA PRO A 193 13.65 9.66 -1.18
C PRO A 193 13.17 9.80 -2.63
N HIS A 194 12.95 8.67 -3.28
CA HIS A 194 12.33 8.58 -4.59
C HIS A 194 10.89 8.06 -4.45
N GLU A 195 10.11 8.23 -5.51
CA GLU A 195 8.76 7.70 -5.57
C GLU A 195 8.75 6.16 -5.56
N ILE A 196 7.85 5.58 -4.77
CA ILE A 196 7.66 4.13 -4.69
C ILE A 196 7.05 3.55 -5.97
N VAL A 197 6.27 4.36 -6.71
CA VAL A 197 5.46 3.92 -7.86
C VAL A 197 6.23 3.89 -9.18
N ASN A 198 7.24 4.75 -9.36
CA ASN A 198 8.00 4.84 -10.61
C ASN A 198 9.53 4.99 -10.41
N GLY A 199 10.02 5.18 -9.17
CA GLY A 199 11.43 5.36 -8.86
C GLY A 199 12.03 6.72 -9.23
N GLN A 200 11.22 7.66 -9.72
CA GLN A 200 11.65 9.03 -10.03
C GLN A 200 11.75 9.88 -8.75
N PRO A 201 12.48 11.00 -8.76
CA PRO A 201 12.41 11.98 -7.69
C PRO A 201 10.97 12.50 -7.51
N LEU A 202 10.57 12.82 -6.27
CA LEU A 202 9.32 13.53 -6.03
C LEU A 202 9.33 14.89 -6.73
N GLN A 203 8.16 15.32 -7.19
CA GLN A 203 7.99 16.59 -7.88
C GLN A 203 8.01 17.75 -6.89
N TYR A 204 8.81 18.77 -7.21
CA TYR A 204 8.98 19.96 -6.38
C TYR A 204 9.07 21.21 -7.24
N ARG A 205 8.35 22.27 -6.84
CA ARG A 205 8.52 23.61 -7.41
C ARG A 205 8.18 24.69 -6.39
N ARG A 206 8.89 25.82 -6.48
CA ARG A 206 8.52 27.04 -5.76
C ARG A 206 7.27 27.66 -6.39
N THR A 207 6.42 28.27 -5.57
CA THR A 207 5.28 29.07 -6.03
C THR A 207 5.65 30.56 -6.04
N ALA A 208 4.91 31.35 -6.81
CA ALA A 208 5.14 32.79 -6.92
C ALA A 208 5.00 33.51 -5.57
N ASP A 209 4.19 32.98 -4.66
CA ASP A 209 3.91 33.55 -3.34
C ASP A 209 5.02 33.26 -2.31
N GLY A 210 6.12 32.63 -2.74
CA GLY A 210 7.25 32.26 -1.87
C GLY A 210 7.06 30.95 -1.10
N ASP A 211 6.00 30.20 -1.41
CA ASP A 211 5.76 28.85 -0.89
C ASP A 211 6.31 27.77 -1.86
N TYR A 212 5.94 26.51 -1.65
CA TYR A 212 6.29 25.41 -2.55
C TYR A 212 5.13 24.45 -2.79
N ARG A 213 5.28 23.63 -3.82
CA ARG A 213 4.46 22.47 -4.08
C ARG A 213 5.36 21.24 -4.12
N LEU A 214 4.98 20.21 -3.38
CA LEU A 214 5.66 18.92 -3.28
C LEU A 214 4.61 17.82 -3.51
N TYR A 215 4.87 16.88 -4.40
CA TYR A 215 3.92 15.81 -4.73
C TYR A 215 4.58 14.61 -5.40
N SER A 216 3.87 13.49 -5.43
CA SER A 216 4.14 12.34 -6.31
C SER A 216 3.06 12.23 -7.38
N VAL A 217 3.41 11.69 -8.55
CA VAL A 217 2.44 11.42 -9.64
C VAL A 217 1.36 10.40 -9.27
N GLY A 218 1.51 9.71 -8.14
CA GLY A 218 0.49 8.78 -7.65
C GLY A 218 0.38 7.47 -8.42
N TRP A 219 -0.72 6.75 -8.20
CA TRP A 219 -0.87 5.36 -8.65
C TRP A 219 -1.19 5.21 -10.14
N ASP A 220 -1.75 6.24 -10.78
CA ASP A 220 -2.02 6.23 -12.22
C ASP A 220 -0.77 6.55 -13.07
N LEU A 221 0.34 6.92 -12.41
CA LEU A 221 1.63 7.24 -13.01
C LEU A 221 1.59 8.47 -13.92
N LYS A 222 0.58 9.34 -13.77
CA LYS A 222 0.38 10.50 -14.63
C LYS A 222 0.55 11.77 -13.79
N ASP A 223 1.42 12.66 -14.25
CA ASP A 223 1.57 13.98 -13.62
C ASP A 223 0.39 14.88 -13.98
N ASP A 224 -0.43 15.21 -12.99
CA ASP A 224 -1.53 16.17 -13.09
C ASP A 224 -1.14 17.57 -12.56
N GLY A 225 0.15 17.86 -12.46
CA GLY A 225 0.66 19.19 -12.08
C GLY A 225 0.52 19.53 -10.59
N GLY A 226 0.38 18.51 -9.75
CA GLY A 226 0.09 18.56 -8.32
C GLY A 226 -1.36 18.91 -8.02
N GLU A 227 -2.30 18.44 -8.84
CA GLU A 227 -3.74 18.55 -8.58
C GLU A 227 -4.25 17.33 -7.80
N ARG A 228 -4.95 17.56 -6.67
CA ARG A 228 -5.55 16.46 -5.90
C ARG A 228 -6.84 15.95 -6.57
N GLY A 229 -7.06 14.64 -6.52
CA GLY A 229 -8.36 14.02 -6.81
C GLY A 229 -9.40 14.41 -5.74
N ALA A 230 -10.70 14.28 -6.02
CA ALA A 230 -11.69 14.59 -4.98
C ALA A 230 -11.58 13.58 -3.81
N ARG A 231 -12.13 13.94 -2.65
CA ARG A 231 -12.06 13.15 -1.40
C ARG A 231 -12.74 11.77 -1.48
N SER A 232 -13.36 11.41 -2.61
CA SER A 232 -14.10 10.15 -2.75
C SER A 232 -13.17 8.94 -2.62
N ILE A 233 -13.70 7.80 -2.17
CA ILE A 233 -12.94 6.55 -2.06
C ILE A 233 -12.56 6.00 -3.44
N VAL A 234 -13.30 6.40 -4.47
CA VAL A 234 -13.17 5.93 -5.85
C VAL A 234 -12.00 6.64 -6.56
N GLU A 235 -11.83 7.94 -6.36
CA GLU A 235 -10.81 8.77 -7.04
C GLU A 235 -9.41 8.73 -6.40
N ARG A 236 -9.20 7.96 -5.33
CA ARG A 236 -7.90 7.91 -4.60
C ARG A 236 -6.73 7.39 -5.43
N GLY A 237 -7.00 6.79 -6.59
CA GLY A 237 -5.98 6.26 -7.50
C GLY A 237 -5.78 7.09 -8.76
N GLU A 238 -6.55 8.17 -8.98
CA GLU A 238 -6.65 8.83 -10.30
C GLU A 238 -5.90 10.15 -10.41
N LYS A 239 -5.22 10.62 -9.36
CA LYS A 239 -4.48 11.88 -9.36
C LYS A 239 -3.27 11.86 -8.43
N ASP A 240 -2.44 12.89 -8.58
CA ASP A 240 -1.26 13.16 -7.78
C ASP A 240 -1.51 13.10 -6.26
N TRP A 241 -0.53 12.53 -5.57
CA TRP A 241 -0.44 12.58 -4.11
C TRP A 241 0.32 13.84 -3.73
N VAL A 242 -0.38 14.83 -3.16
CA VAL A 242 0.18 16.17 -2.93
C VAL A 242 0.39 16.42 -1.45
N TRP A 243 1.58 16.87 -1.06
CA TRP A 243 1.89 17.37 0.27
C TRP A 243 1.25 18.74 0.52
N ARG A 244 0.69 18.93 1.71
CA ARG A 244 0.22 20.24 2.19
C ARG A 244 0.46 20.35 3.69
#